data_AF-A0A1E7IVD4-F1
#
_entry.id   AF-A0A1E7IVD4-F1
#
_cell.length_a   1.000
_cell.length_b   1.000
_cell.length_c   1.000
_cell.angle_alpha   90.00
_cell.angle_beta   90.00
_cell.angle_gamma   90.00
#
_symmetry.space_group_name_H-M   'P 1'
#
loop_
_entity.id
_entity.type
_entity.pdbx_description
1 polymer ?
#
loop_
_entity_poly.entity_id
_entity_poly.type
_entity_poly.pdbx_seq_one_letter_code
_entity_poly.pdbx_strand_id
1 'polypeptide(L)'
;MSVFKEREIADFAFSDEWLGNTMLFIAGPRQCGKTSLARNFLEKKGCSSLYYNWDIEKIRSRYRKDPDFFVKEASRLGFEKP
;
A
#
# COMPACT_ATOMS: atom_id res chain seq x y z
N MET A 1 4.61 5.64 23.03
CA MET A 1 4.22 5.86 21.62
C MET A 1 5.49 5.83 20.77
N SER A 2 5.58 4.96 19.76
CA SER A 2 6.71 4.95 18.83
C SER A 2 6.56 6.08 17.82
N VAL A 3 7.55 6.95 17.70
CA VAL A 3 7.57 8.02 16.69
C VAL A 3 7.85 7.40 15.31
N PHE A 4 7.01 7.69 14.32
CA PHE A 4 7.30 7.34 12.94
C PHE A 4 8.44 8.23 12.44
N LYS A 5 9.51 7.63 11.93
CA LYS A 5 10.63 8.36 11.32
C LYS A 5 10.52 8.24 9.81
N GLU A 6 10.31 9.37 9.15
CA GLU A 6 10.26 9.48 7.70
C GLU A 6 11.60 9.06 7.08
N ARG A 7 11.53 8.45 5.90
CA ARG A 7 12.68 7.87 5.19
C ARG A 7 12.75 8.53 3.83
N GLU A 8 13.94 8.92 3.37
CA GLU A 8 14.15 9.56 2.06
C GLU A 8 13.57 8.75 0.89
N ILE A 9 13.53 7.41 1.01
CA ILE A 9 12.91 6.55 -0.02
C ILE A 9 11.42 6.86 -0.24
N ALA A 10 10.72 7.42 0.76
CA ALA A 10 9.32 7.81 0.65
C ALA A 10 9.13 8.92 -0.39
N ASP A 11 10.09 9.84 -0.48
CA ASP A 11 10.05 11.01 -1.34
C ASP A 11 10.10 10.60 -2.82
N PHE A 12 10.84 9.54 -3.15
CA PHE A 12 10.91 9.02 -4.51
C PHE A 12 9.83 7.99 -4.81
N ALA A 13 9.56 7.08 -3.87
CA ALA A 13 8.60 6.00 -4.08
C ALA A 13 7.18 6.52 -4.28
N PHE A 14 6.76 7.52 -3.51
CA PHE A 14 5.36 7.98 -3.50
C PHE A 14 5.15 9.33 -4.21
N SER A 15 6.17 9.88 -4.85
CA SER A 15 6.04 11.10 -5.64
C SER A 15 5.37 10.80 -6.98
N ASP A 16 4.32 11.55 -7.30
CA ASP A 16 3.62 11.49 -8.58
C ASP A 16 4.54 11.85 -9.77
N GLU A 17 5.63 12.59 -9.52
CA GLU A 17 6.64 12.96 -10.51
C GLU A 17 7.54 11.77 -10.89
N TRP A 18 7.80 10.86 -9.94
CA TRP A 18 8.79 9.79 -10.11
C TRP A 18 8.15 8.42 -10.30
N LEU A 19 7.56 7.85 -9.25
CA LEU A 19 7.11 6.46 -9.21
C LEU A 19 5.67 6.28 -8.71
N GLY A 20 4.99 7.36 -8.29
CA GLY A 20 3.70 7.32 -7.61
C GLY A 20 2.57 6.68 -8.40
N ASN A 21 2.66 6.68 -9.73
CA ASN A 21 1.67 6.08 -10.64
C ASN A 21 2.12 4.72 -11.23
N THR A 22 3.14 4.10 -10.64
CA THR A 22 3.68 2.82 -11.09
C THR A 22 3.48 1.72 -10.04
N MET A 23 3.65 0.47 -10.47
CA MET A 23 3.69 -0.65 -9.54
C MET A 23 5.04 -0.68 -8.81
N LEU A 24 5.01 -0.48 -7.49
CA LEU A 24 6.20 -0.40 -6.64
C LEU A 24 6.45 -1.68 -5.85
N PHE A 25 7.65 -2.23 -5.97
CA PHE A 25 8.11 -3.37 -5.18
C PHE A 25 9.18 -2.91 -4.18
N ILE A 26 8.80 -2.76 -2.90
CA ILE A 26 9.71 -2.34 -1.83
C ILE A 26 10.32 -3.57 -1.14
N ALA A 27 11.62 -3.81 -1.34
CA ALA A 27 12.37 -4.91 -0.73
C ALA A 27 13.37 -4.42 0.33
N GLY A 28 13.78 -5.31 1.24
CA GLY A 28 14.80 -5.01 2.26
C GLY A 28 14.71 -5.90 3.51
N PRO A 29 15.67 -5.82 4.44
CA PRO A 29 15.77 -6.69 5.62
C PRO A 29 14.52 -6.71 6.51
N ARG A 30 14.30 -7.78 7.28
CA ARG A 30 13.19 -7.84 8.24
C ARG A 30 13.28 -6.65 9.21
N GLN A 31 12.14 -6.09 9.62
CA GLN A 31 12.03 -4.98 10.57
C GLN A 31 12.69 -3.64 10.16
N CYS A 32 13.11 -3.45 8.91
CA CYS A 32 13.61 -2.14 8.46
C CYS A 32 12.53 -1.04 8.25
N GLY A 33 11.24 -1.36 8.50
CA GLY A 33 10.16 -0.37 8.46
C GLY A 33 9.30 -0.35 7.19
N LYS A 34 9.46 -1.32 6.27
CA LYS A 34 8.67 -1.39 5.01
C LYS A 34 7.16 -1.35 5.22
N THR A 35 6.66 -2.20 6.10
CA THR A 35 5.21 -2.26 6.42
C THR A 35 4.73 -0.96 7.07
N SER A 36 5.55 -0.37 7.94
CA SER A 36 5.23 0.92 8.57
C SER A 36 5.16 2.03 7.54
N LEU A 37 6.09 2.06 6.57
CA LEU A 37 6.12 3.04 5.49
C LEU A 37 4.85 2.97 4.62
N ALA A 38 4.50 1.78 4.13
CA ALA A 38 3.31 1.60 3.29
C ALA A 38 2.01 1.94 4.02
N ARG A 39 1.88 1.53 5.30
CA ARG A 39 0.71 1.84 6.11
C ARG A 39 0.58 3.34 6.41
N ASN A 40 1.68 4.00 6.75
CA ASN A 40 1.67 5.44 7.00
C ASN A 40 1.31 6.23 5.73
N PHE A 41 1.77 5.80 4.56
CA PHE A 41 1.37 6.39 3.29
C PHE A 41 -0.14 6.26 3.05
N LEU A 42 -0.71 5.06 3.21
CA LEU A 42 -2.15 4.84 3.05
C LEU A 42 -2.99 5.62 4.07
N GLU A 43 -2.49 5.74 5.30
CA GLU A 43 -3.13 6.56 6.35
C GLU A 43 -3.14 8.04 5.98
N LYS A 44 -1.99 8.60 5.55
CA LYS A 44 -1.88 9.98 5.06
C LYS A 44 -2.79 10.25 3.85
N LYS A 45 -3.04 9.24 2.99
CA LYS A 45 -3.95 9.33 1.84
C LYS A 45 -5.41 9.03 2.17
N GLY A 46 -5.75 8.73 3.43
CA GLY A 46 -7.11 8.42 3.86
C GLY A 46 -7.66 7.07 3.33
N CYS A 47 -6.78 6.17 2.89
CA CYS A 47 -7.14 4.90 2.25
C CYS A 47 -6.54 3.67 2.94
N SER A 48 -6.39 3.73 4.28
CA SER A 48 -5.88 2.62 5.11
C SER A 48 -6.59 1.28 4.90
N SER A 49 -7.85 1.28 4.47
CA SER A 49 -8.63 0.08 4.13
C SER A 49 -8.09 -0.69 2.92
N LEU A 50 -7.26 -0.06 2.08
CA LEU A 50 -6.60 -0.68 0.92
C LEU A 50 -5.28 -1.40 1.28
N TYR A 51 -4.99 -1.60 2.57
CA TYR A 51 -3.88 -2.44 3.00
C TYR A 51 -4.28 -3.92 3.01
N TYR A 52 -3.62 -4.73 2.18
CA TYR A 52 -3.88 -6.17 2.11
C TYR A 52 -2.64 -6.96 2.55
N ASN A 53 -2.77 -7.75 3.62
CA ASN A 53 -1.73 -8.68 4.03
C ASN A 53 -1.92 -10.04 3.33
N TRP A 54 -0.96 -10.42 2.48
CA TRP A 54 -1.01 -11.68 1.74
C TRP A 54 -0.91 -12.92 2.65
N ASP A 55 -0.35 -12.80 3.85
CA ASP A 55 -0.27 -13.91 4.81
C ASP A 55 -1.64 -14.29 5.41
N ILE A 56 -2.65 -13.42 5.27
CA ILE A 56 -3.99 -13.68 5.79
C ILE A 56 -4.76 -14.56 4.80
N GLU A 57 -5.20 -15.74 5.24
CA GLU A 57 -5.90 -16.70 4.37
C GLU A 57 -7.20 -16.11 3.77
N LYS A 58 -7.91 -15.28 4.53
CA LYS A 58 -9.09 -14.57 4.01
C LYS A 58 -8.76 -13.71 2.78
N ILE A 59 -7.61 -13.03 2.77
CA ILE A 59 -7.18 -12.21 1.63
C ILE A 59 -6.84 -13.10 0.44
N ARG A 60 -6.08 -14.18 0.66
CA ARG A 60 -5.75 -15.15 -0.40
C ARG A 60 -6.99 -15.80 -1.00
N SER A 61 -7.95 -16.20 -0.16
CA SER A 61 -9.23 -16.77 -0.59
C SER A 61 -10.05 -15.77 -1.40
N ARG A 62 -10.11 -14.50 -0.99
CA ARG A 62 -10.77 -13.44 -1.76
C ARG A 62 -10.12 -13.24 -3.13
N TYR A 63 -8.78 -13.12 -3.18
CA TYR A 63 -8.06 -12.95 -4.43
C TYR A 63 -8.28 -14.13 -5.40
N ARG A 64 -8.31 -15.37 -4.91
CA ARG A 64 -8.59 -16.55 -5.75
C ARG A 64 -10.00 -16.55 -6.33
N LYS A 65 -10.99 -16.00 -5.62
CA LYS A 65 -12.39 -15.92 -6.07
C LYS A 65 -12.63 -14.74 -7.00
N ASP A 66 -12.00 -13.61 -6.73
CA ASP A 66 -12.15 -12.36 -7.46
C ASP A 66 -10.81 -11.63 -7.46
N PRO A 67 -9.96 -11.81 -8.48
CA PRO A 67 -8.66 -11.15 -8.56
C PRO A 67 -8.75 -9.62 -8.52
N ASP A 68 -9.87 -9.03 -8.95
CA ASP A 68 -10.04 -7.58 -9.04
C ASP A 68 -10.67 -6.95 -7.78
N PHE A 69 -10.84 -7.71 -6.69
CA PHE A 69 -11.57 -7.24 -5.51
C PHE A 69 -10.99 -5.94 -4.92
N PHE A 70 -9.66 -5.78 -4.95
CA PHE A 70 -8.98 -4.60 -4.41
C PHE A 70 -9.15 -3.37 -5.33
N VAL A 71 -9.28 -3.57 -6.64
CA VAL A 71 -9.61 -2.50 -7.59
C VAL A 71 -11.02 -1.99 -7.30
N LYS A 72 -11.98 -2.90 -7.13
CA LYS A 72 -13.38 -2.55 -6.80
C LYS A 72 -13.48 -1.81 -5.46
N GLU A 73 -12.66 -2.19 -4.47
CA GLU A 73 -12.59 -1.48 -3.19
C GLU A 73 -11.95 -0.09 -3.33
N ALA A 74 -10.89 0.05 -4.13
CA ALA A 74 -10.28 1.35 -4.42
C ALA A 74 -11.27 2.30 -5.12
N SER A 75 -12.02 1.81 -6.12
CA SER A 75 -13.01 2.63 -6.83
C SER A 75 -14.15 3.12 -5.93
N ARG A 76 -14.56 2.33 -4.92
CA ARG A 76 -15.55 2.78 -3.91
C ARG A 76 -15.05 3.93 -3.05
N LEU A 77 -13.74 4.11 -2.96
CA LEU A 77 -13.09 5.22 -2.25
C LEU A 77 -12.78 6.42 -3.18
N GLY A 78 -13.20 6.37 -4.45
CA GLY A 78 -12.97 7.43 -5.42
C GLY A 78 -11.62 7.35 -6.15
N PHE A 79 -10.87 6.25 -6.01
CA PHE A 79 -9.69 6.00 -6.84
C PHE A 79 -10.11 5.29 -8.12
N GLU A 80 -10.11 6.03 -9.22
CA GLU A 80 -10.33 5.45 -10.54
C GLU A 80 -9.08 4.73 -11.04
N LYS A 81 -9.27 3.74 -11.92
CA LYS A 81 -8.13 3.21 -12.69
C LYS A 81 -7.59 4.39 -13.52
N PRO A 82 -6.25 4.56 -13.61
CA PRO A 82 -5.68 5.46 -14.60
C PRO A 82 -6.10 5.06 -16.02
#